data_AF-A0A7G7G6M3-F1
#
_entry.id   AF-A0A7G7G6M3-F1
#
_cell.length_a   1.000
_cell.length_b   1.000
_cell.length_c   1.000
_cell.angle_alpha   90.00
_cell.angle_beta   90.00
_cell.angle_gamma   90.00
#
_symmetry.space_group_name_H-M   'P 1'
#
loop_
_entity.id
_entity.type
_entity.pdbx_description
1 polymer ?
#
loop_
_entity_poly.entity_id
_entity_poly.type
_entity_poly.pdbx_seq_one_letter_code
_entity_poly.pdbx_strand_id
1 'polypeptide(L)'
;MKKLNILLLAAMLATGTGCKDYLDEETNGALLGAQALSSQQGLEAALTGAYKGWANTWGTGFIHATAVAATMGGDDITTHKASNKADFREFDQFNVPATNQRTQALYSGCYKAIQGANNVIANYKNTTGDAAIISSIAGEAHFIRAVSYYWLTRLYGSIPLITQAEFSDDLLTVGKTAPAEIYKLIEADLLEAEKLVPDARRNGEPGRPNKGTVKAYLADVYLTEAGYPLKQTEKYALAAAKAKEVIDNKATYGFDLLPTYAAVFENDPLKNGNAETVFQISTFQGNGSTTNANYGWSAMPGEESGWDDFFAEINFFNNFPEGPRKDVTFRTTFKKADGTTIPWQQSQTQHPYYQKYYIKGEVKNWASSVPESMMRYAHVLTIYAEAQARATGTPDDLAYTSINAIRTRAGLEPLQGLSGEAFAAAVVQERAWEFAAERTRWFDLVRLEMVEAANANKHPNDLQPIGSIAKEDYVFPLPFSETSVNPNLK
;
A
#
# COMPACT_ATOMS: atom_id res chain seq x y z
N MET A 1 58.88 14.75 -57.80
CA MET A 1 58.60 14.40 -56.38
C MET A 1 57.35 15.08 -55.81
N LYS A 2 57.06 16.37 -56.09
CA LYS A 2 55.83 17.03 -55.58
C LYS A 2 54.49 16.48 -56.12
N LYS A 3 54.44 15.95 -57.35
CA LYS A 3 53.19 15.37 -57.93
C LYS A 3 52.88 13.95 -57.44
N LEU A 4 53.88 13.20 -56.97
CA LEU A 4 53.69 11.82 -56.47
C LEU A 4 53.12 11.83 -55.03
N ASN A 5 53.51 12.82 -54.22
CA ASN A 5 53.01 12.98 -52.85
C ASN A 5 51.55 13.46 -52.80
N ILE A 6 51.08 14.20 -53.80
CA ILE A 6 49.67 14.65 -53.87
C ILE A 6 48.74 13.50 -54.30
N LEU A 7 49.21 12.58 -55.16
CA LEU A 7 48.48 11.37 -55.54
C LEU A 7 48.41 10.34 -54.41
N LEU A 8 49.45 10.22 -53.57
CA LEU A 8 49.41 9.37 -52.37
C LEU A 8 48.50 9.94 -51.27
N LEU A 9 48.42 11.26 -51.12
CA LEU A 9 47.53 11.89 -50.15
C LEU A 9 46.04 11.83 -50.58
N ALA A 10 45.76 11.93 -51.88
CA ALA A 10 44.41 11.74 -52.43
C ALA A 10 43.94 10.28 -52.39
N ALA A 11 44.87 9.31 -52.54
CA ALA A 11 44.55 7.88 -52.41
C ALA A 11 44.31 7.44 -50.96
N MET A 12 44.92 8.10 -49.97
CA MET A 12 44.63 7.85 -48.54
C MET A 12 43.32 8.48 -48.05
N LEU A 13 42.78 9.50 -48.72
CA LEU A 13 41.47 10.08 -48.38
C LEU A 13 40.28 9.33 -49.01
N ALA A 14 40.52 8.42 -49.96
CA ALA A 14 39.46 7.68 -50.65
C ALA A 14 39.03 6.37 -49.96
N THR A 15 39.71 5.93 -48.89
CA THR A 15 39.41 4.69 -48.15
C THR A 15 38.47 4.88 -46.95
N GLY A 16 37.94 6.09 -46.73
CA GLY A 16 37.05 6.43 -45.61
C GLY A 16 35.55 6.24 -45.88
N THR A 17 35.15 5.51 -46.92
CA THR A 17 33.73 5.22 -47.21
C THR A 17 33.43 3.74 -47.01
N GLY A 18 33.23 3.35 -45.75
CA GLY A 18 32.84 1.98 -45.44
C GLY A 18 32.76 1.75 -43.94
N CYS A 19 31.52 1.68 -43.46
CA CYS A 19 31.03 1.23 -42.16
C CYS A 19 30.20 2.29 -41.42
N LYS A 20 29.06 2.69 -42.01
CA LYS A 20 27.97 3.22 -41.18
C LYS A 20 27.34 2.09 -40.34
N ASP A 21 27.33 0.87 -40.86
CA ASP A 21 26.69 -0.29 -40.20
C ASP A 21 27.55 -0.96 -39.11
N TYR A 22 28.77 -0.46 -38.81
CA TYR A 22 29.60 -1.00 -37.72
C TYR A 22 29.26 -0.39 -36.35
N LEU A 23 28.54 0.74 -36.34
CA LEU A 23 28.05 1.38 -35.11
C LEU A 23 26.59 1.05 -34.81
N ASP A 24 25.91 0.31 -35.69
CA ASP A 24 24.62 -0.29 -35.41
C ASP A 24 24.84 -1.69 -34.83
N GLU A 25 25.27 -1.74 -33.56
CA GLU A 25 25.02 -2.93 -32.75
C GLU A 25 23.51 -3.03 -32.53
N GLU A 26 22.82 -3.83 -33.34
CA GLU A 26 21.57 -4.42 -32.87
C GLU A 26 21.92 -5.25 -31.64
N THR A 27 21.53 -4.74 -30.47
CA THR A 27 21.62 -5.47 -29.21
C THR A 27 20.78 -6.75 -29.30
N ASN A 28 21.37 -7.80 -29.85
CA ASN A 28 20.79 -9.13 -29.96
C ASN A 28 20.66 -9.72 -28.55
N GLY A 29 19.58 -9.33 -27.86
CA GLY A 29 19.26 -9.76 -26.50
C GLY A 29 18.56 -8.70 -25.63
N ALA A 30 18.49 -7.44 -26.05
CA ALA A 30 17.79 -6.39 -25.30
C ALA A 30 16.49 -5.99 -26.01
N LEU A 31 15.34 -6.35 -25.42
CA LEU A 31 14.04 -5.77 -25.78
C LEU A 31 14.05 -4.29 -25.31
N LEU A 32 14.58 -3.38 -26.13
CA LEU A 32 14.62 -1.94 -25.83
C LEU A 32 13.53 -1.17 -26.59
N GLY A 33 12.95 -0.17 -25.92
CA GLY A 33 12.06 0.83 -26.52
C GLY A 33 10.64 0.35 -26.87
N ALA A 34 9.90 1.16 -27.64
CA ALA A 34 8.51 0.89 -28.03
C ALA A 34 8.32 -0.47 -28.74
N GLN A 35 9.35 -0.97 -29.43
CA GLN A 35 9.34 -2.29 -30.07
C GLN A 35 9.12 -3.42 -29.05
N ALA A 36 9.71 -3.31 -27.86
CA ALA A 36 9.54 -4.28 -26.78
C ALA A 36 8.11 -4.35 -26.27
N LEU A 37 7.40 -3.21 -26.30
CA LEU A 37 6.02 -3.07 -25.82
C LEU A 37 4.97 -3.30 -26.92
N SER A 38 5.42 -3.56 -28.15
CA SER A 38 4.54 -3.76 -29.31
C SER A 38 3.83 -5.12 -29.34
N SER A 39 4.17 -6.05 -28.43
CA SER A 39 3.52 -7.36 -28.30
C SER A 39 2.86 -7.53 -26.93
N GLN A 40 1.78 -8.31 -26.86
CA GLN A 40 1.10 -8.64 -25.60
C GLN A 40 2.06 -9.19 -24.54
N GLN A 41 3.01 -10.04 -24.93
CA GLN A 41 4.01 -10.62 -24.01
C GLN A 41 4.93 -9.54 -23.44
N GLY A 42 5.36 -8.60 -24.30
CA GLY A 42 6.16 -7.46 -23.86
C GLY A 42 5.42 -6.54 -22.90
N LEU A 43 4.14 -6.28 -23.17
CA LEU A 43 3.28 -5.47 -22.30
C LEU A 43 3.05 -6.17 -20.94
N GLU A 44 2.85 -7.48 -20.93
CA GLU A 44 2.75 -8.30 -19.71
C GLU A 44 4.04 -8.25 -18.88
N ALA A 45 5.21 -8.33 -19.53
CA ALA A 45 6.50 -8.22 -18.86
C ALA A 45 6.69 -6.83 -18.23
N ALA A 46 6.30 -5.77 -18.94
CA ALA A 46 6.35 -4.40 -18.42
C ALA A 46 5.42 -4.21 -17.22
N LEU A 47 4.19 -4.72 -17.29
CA LEU A 47 3.24 -4.71 -16.16
C LEU A 47 3.79 -5.47 -14.95
N THR A 48 4.40 -6.63 -15.17
CA THR A 48 5.08 -7.41 -14.11
C THR A 48 6.20 -6.58 -13.45
N GLY A 49 6.97 -5.85 -14.25
CA GLY A 49 7.96 -4.90 -13.76
C GLY A 49 7.35 -3.76 -12.93
N ALA A 50 6.18 -3.25 -13.30
CA ALA A 50 5.45 -2.23 -12.55
C ALA A 50 5.07 -2.72 -11.14
N TYR A 51 4.51 -3.93 -11.02
CA TYR A 51 4.19 -4.52 -9.71
C TYR A 51 5.43 -4.68 -8.81
N LYS A 52 6.62 -4.90 -9.38
CA LYS A 52 7.86 -5.04 -8.60
C LYS A 52 8.23 -3.77 -7.82
N GLY A 53 7.75 -2.59 -8.23
CA GLY A 53 7.93 -1.36 -7.46
C GLY A 53 7.32 -1.42 -6.06
N TRP A 54 6.22 -2.17 -5.90
CA TRP A 54 5.53 -2.38 -4.63
C TRP A 54 6.13 -3.50 -3.77
N ALA A 55 6.90 -4.39 -4.38
CA ALA A 55 7.43 -5.58 -3.74
C ALA A 55 8.91 -5.77 -4.08
N ASN A 56 9.79 -5.12 -3.31
CA ASN A 56 11.23 -5.34 -3.40
C ASN A 56 11.84 -5.52 -2.01
N THR A 57 12.29 -6.74 -1.74
CA THR A 57 12.95 -7.15 -0.51
C THR A 57 14.20 -6.29 -0.26
N TRP A 58 14.36 -5.88 0.99
CA TRP A 58 15.35 -4.93 1.54
C TRP A 58 15.47 -3.57 0.83
N GLY A 59 14.59 -3.26 -0.14
CA GLY A 59 14.76 -2.12 -1.02
C GLY A 59 13.64 -1.09 -0.93
N THR A 60 12.47 -1.43 -1.47
CA THR A 60 11.39 -0.46 -1.73
C THR A 60 10.01 -1.10 -1.65
N GLY A 61 8.97 -0.28 -1.45
CA GLY A 61 7.57 -0.70 -1.49
C GLY A 61 7.00 -1.11 -0.14
N PHE A 62 6.00 -1.98 -0.15
CA PHE A 62 5.08 -2.20 0.97
C PHE A 62 5.32 -3.50 1.77
N ILE A 63 6.09 -4.45 1.24
CA ILE A 63 6.31 -5.80 1.83
C ILE A 63 7.25 -5.82 3.06
N HIS A 64 7.53 -4.64 3.62
CA HIS A 64 8.40 -4.42 4.77
C HIS A 64 7.62 -3.75 5.89
N ALA A 65 8.17 -3.83 7.10
CA ALA A 65 7.72 -3.04 8.25
C ALA A 65 7.67 -1.52 7.97
N THR A 66 8.29 -1.06 6.88
CA THR A 66 8.21 0.30 6.33
C THR A 66 6.80 0.85 6.22
N ALA A 67 5.86 0.12 5.62
CA ALA A 67 4.49 0.61 5.45
C ALA A 67 3.75 0.68 6.78
N VAL A 68 4.06 -0.23 7.70
CA VAL A 68 3.54 -0.23 9.07
C VAL A 68 4.09 0.95 9.87
N ALA A 69 5.40 1.19 9.78
CA ALA A 69 6.08 2.32 10.42
C ALA A 69 5.50 3.66 10.00
N ALA A 70 5.26 3.84 8.68
CA ALA A 70 4.66 5.05 8.12
C ALA A 70 3.21 5.30 8.57
N THR A 71 2.60 4.35 9.29
CA THR A 71 1.27 4.48 9.90
C THR A 71 1.29 4.48 11.43
N MET A 72 2.48 4.55 12.05
CA MET A 72 2.60 4.84 13.49
C MET A 72 2.11 6.27 13.78
N GLY A 73 1.73 6.53 15.04
CA GLY A 73 0.89 7.69 15.38
C GLY A 73 -0.61 7.42 15.16
N GLY A 74 -0.95 6.22 14.69
CA GLY A 74 -2.32 5.73 14.58
C GLY A 74 -3.03 5.46 15.91
N ASP A 75 -2.36 5.49 17.06
CA ASP A 75 -2.84 5.01 18.37
C ASP A 75 -2.95 3.49 18.54
N ASP A 76 -2.64 2.70 17.52
CA ASP A 76 -2.68 1.23 17.58
C ASP A 76 -1.28 0.59 17.56
N ILE A 77 -0.27 1.25 17.00
CA ILE A 77 1.06 0.67 16.77
C ILE A 77 2.16 1.54 17.38
N THR A 78 3.07 0.90 18.12
CA THR A 78 4.32 1.51 18.59
C THR A 78 5.51 0.59 18.26
N THR A 79 6.71 0.97 18.72
CA THR A 79 7.98 0.30 18.44
C THR A 79 8.93 0.32 19.64
N HIS A 80 10.04 -0.42 19.55
CA HIS A 80 11.04 -0.48 20.61
C HIS A 80 11.68 0.90 20.85
N LYS A 81 11.66 1.36 22.11
CA LYS A 81 12.26 2.64 22.56
C LYS A 81 13.79 2.78 22.45
N ALA A 82 14.45 1.79 21.86
CA ALA A 82 15.91 1.67 21.77
C ALA A 82 16.29 0.81 20.56
N SER A 83 17.48 0.20 20.56
CA SER A 83 17.97 -0.63 19.44
C SER A 83 18.03 0.14 18.11
N ASN A 84 18.07 -0.57 16.99
CA ASN A 84 18.13 -0.04 15.64
C ASN A 84 16.78 0.49 15.10
N LYS A 85 15.82 0.84 15.98
CA LYS A 85 14.47 1.30 15.60
C LYS A 85 14.28 2.80 15.49
N ALA A 86 15.38 3.57 15.36
CA ALA A 86 15.30 5.04 15.33
C ALA A 86 14.34 5.54 14.23
N ASP A 87 14.45 4.95 13.04
CA ASP A 87 13.61 5.28 11.88
C ASP A 87 12.13 4.85 12.00
N PHE A 88 11.78 3.99 12.96
CA PHE A 88 10.38 3.72 13.35
C PHE A 88 9.89 4.74 14.38
N ARG A 89 10.69 5.01 15.41
CA ARG A 89 10.34 5.94 16.50
C ARG A 89 10.02 7.33 15.98
N GLU A 90 10.74 7.76 14.94
CA GLU A 90 10.51 9.04 14.26
C GLU A 90 9.04 9.23 13.84
N PHE A 91 8.34 8.18 13.40
CA PHE A 91 6.91 8.25 13.08
C PHE A 91 6.04 8.34 14.33
N ASP A 92 6.27 7.43 15.29
CA ASP A 92 5.46 7.32 16.51
C ASP A 92 5.58 8.54 17.44
N GLN A 93 6.70 9.26 17.31
CA GLN A 93 7.00 10.49 18.06
C GLN A 93 6.69 11.77 17.27
N PHE A 94 6.11 11.67 16.07
CA PHE A 94 5.76 12.82 15.21
C PHE A 94 6.97 13.72 14.89
N ASN A 95 8.12 13.11 14.60
CA ASN A 95 9.37 13.83 14.33
C ASN A 95 10.14 13.17 13.17
N VAL A 96 9.48 13.00 12.02
CA VAL A 96 10.03 12.33 10.84
C VAL A 96 10.95 13.27 10.05
N PRO A 97 12.26 13.03 9.99
CA PRO A 97 13.17 13.84 9.17
C PRO A 97 13.08 13.43 7.69
N ALA A 98 13.47 14.34 6.79
CA ALA A 98 13.59 14.05 5.35
C ALA A 98 14.62 12.94 5.03
N THR A 99 15.51 12.60 5.98
CA THR A 99 16.51 11.54 5.84
C THR A 99 16.01 10.16 6.29
N ASN A 100 14.78 10.05 6.78
CA ASN A 100 14.19 8.78 7.19
C ASN A 100 14.19 7.79 6.00
N GLN A 101 14.81 6.63 6.19
CA GLN A 101 15.00 5.67 5.10
C GLN A 101 13.70 4.93 4.72
N ARG A 102 12.73 4.86 5.65
CA ARG A 102 11.45 4.19 5.42
C ARG A 102 10.56 5.03 4.51
N THR A 103 10.51 6.35 4.73
CA THR A 103 9.82 7.26 3.81
C THR A 103 10.42 7.16 2.40
N GLN A 104 11.74 7.21 2.29
CA GLN A 104 12.44 7.05 1.01
C GLN A 104 12.07 5.72 0.31
N ALA A 105 12.01 4.60 1.03
CA ALA A 105 11.67 3.29 0.47
C ALA A 105 10.24 3.23 -0.11
N LEU A 106 9.25 3.83 0.56
CA LEU A 106 7.87 3.93 0.05
C LEU A 106 7.80 4.86 -1.17
N TYR A 107 8.46 6.02 -1.08
CA TYR A 107 8.49 7.02 -2.15
C TYR A 107 9.07 6.41 -3.43
N SER A 108 10.29 5.87 -3.35
CA SER A 108 10.97 5.27 -4.51
C SER A 108 10.22 4.04 -5.05
N GLY A 109 9.60 3.24 -4.19
CA GLY A 109 8.79 2.09 -4.62
C GLY A 109 7.59 2.50 -5.46
N CYS A 110 6.85 3.50 -5.00
CA CYS A 110 5.69 4.02 -5.71
C CYS A 110 6.08 4.67 -7.05
N TYR A 111 7.14 5.49 -7.12
CA TYR A 111 7.56 6.08 -8.38
C TYR A 111 8.11 5.07 -9.40
N LYS A 112 8.75 3.99 -8.94
CA LYS A 112 9.12 2.87 -9.82
C LYS A 112 7.89 2.17 -10.41
N ALA A 113 6.86 1.94 -9.59
CA ALA A 113 5.60 1.37 -10.04
C ALA A 113 4.87 2.30 -11.04
N ILE A 114 4.87 3.61 -10.77
CA ILE A 114 4.31 4.65 -11.66
C ILE A 114 5.04 4.66 -13.00
N GLN A 115 6.38 4.62 -13.01
CA GLN A 115 7.15 4.58 -14.27
C GLN A 115 6.79 3.34 -15.11
N GLY A 116 6.72 2.16 -14.49
CA GLY A 116 6.29 0.93 -15.16
C GLY A 116 4.87 1.03 -15.71
N ALA A 117 3.95 1.60 -14.93
CA ALA A 117 2.57 1.83 -15.36
C ALA A 117 2.48 2.83 -16.52
N ASN A 118 3.22 3.94 -16.49
CA ASN A 118 3.26 4.93 -17.56
C ASN A 118 3.70 4.28 -18.89
N ASN A 119 4.72 3.41 -18.85
CA ASN A 119 5.17 2.67 -20.03
C ASN A 119 4.06 1.80 -20.63
N VAL A 120 3.29 1.08 -19.81
CA VAL A 120 2.16 0.27 -20.29
C VAL A 120 1.05 1.16 -20.85
N ILE A 121 0.64 2.18 -20.12
CA ILE A 121 -0.46 3.10 -20.48
C ILE A 121 -0.16 3.84 -21.79
N ALA A 122 1.09 4.24 -22.00
CA ALA A 122 1.50 4.95 -23.22
C ALA A 122 1.49 4.05 -24.48
N ASN A 123 1.66 2.73 -24.32
CA ASN A 123 1.93 1.83 -25.45
C ASN A 123 0.80 0.84 -25.78
N TYR A 124 -0.08 0.49 -24.83
CA TYR A 124 -1.01 -0.63 -25.00
C TYR A 124 -1.93 -0.55 -26.23
N LYS A 125 -2.28 0.67 -26.68
CA LYS A 125 -3.13 0.88 -27.86
C LYS A 125 -2.45 0.50 -29.18
N ASN A 126 -1.12 0.50 -29.20
CA ASN A 126 -0.31 0.14 -30.37
C ASN A 126 0.24 -1.30 -30.26
N THR A 127 -0.12 -2.03 -29.21
CA THR A 127 0.33 -3.40 -28.95
C THR A 127 -0.51 -4.40 -29.76
N THR A 128 0.15 -5.37 -30.38
CA THR A 128 -0.47 -6.49 -31.09
C THR A 128 -0.66 -7.69 -30.15
N GLY A 129 -1.85 -8.30 -30.18
CA GLY A 129 -2.20 -9.48 -29.39
C GLY A 129 -3.71 -9.59 -29.16
N ASP A 130 -4.12 -10.35 -28.15
CA ASP A 130 -5.51 -10.45 -27.74
C ASP A 130 -5.99 -9.13 -27.10
N ALA A 131 -7.00 -8.51 -27.70
CA ALA A 131 -7.49 -7.20 -27.28
C ALA A 131 -8.05 -7.19 -25.85
N ALA A 132 -8.68 -8.28 -25.39
CA ALA A 132 -9.22 -8.35 -24.04
C ALA A 132 -8.10 -8.48 -23.00
N ILE A 133 -7.04 -9.25 -23.31
CA ILE A 133 -5.86 -9.35 -22.45
C ILE A 133 -5.11 -8.01 -22.39
N ILE A 134 -4.88 -7.37 -23.55
CA ILE A 134 -4.22 -6.05 -23.61
C ILE A 134 -5.02 -5.00 -22.84
N SER A 135 -6.35 -4.99 -22.98
CA SER A 135 -7.25 -4.13 -22.20
C SER A 135 -7.07 -4.39 -20.70
N SER A 136 -7.12 -5.65 -20.26
CA SER A 136 -6.92 -6.00 -18.86
C SER A 136 -5.56 -5.54 -18.33
N ILE A 137 -4.48 -5.71 -19.10
CA ILE A 137 -3.13 -5.27 -18.74
C ILE A 137 -3.08 -3.75 -18.56
N ALA A 138 -3.70 -3.00 -19.46
CA ALA A 138 -3.79 -1.55 -19.36
C ALA A 138 -4.60 -1.10 -18.13
N GLY A 139 -5.72 -1.77 -17.84
CA GLY A 139 -6.53 -1.51 -16.65
C GLY A 139 -5.76 -1.76 -15.35
N GLU A 140 -4.97 -2.84 -15.28
CA GLU A 140 -4.06 -3.10 -14.15
C GLU A 140 -3.00 -1.99 -14.02
N ALA A 141 -2.44 -1.49 -15.12
CA ALA A 141 -1.46 -0.40 -15.08
C ALA A 141 -2.06 0.92 -14.57
N HIS A 142 -3.26 1.28 -15.01
CA HIS A 142 -4.00 2.43 -14.46
C HIS A 142 -4.25 2.27 -12.95
N PHE A 143 -4.68 1.08 -12.51
CA PHE A 143 -4.84 0.78 -11.10
C PHE A 143 -3.53 0.93 -10.30
N ILE A 144 -2.41 0.41 -10.80
CA ILE A 144 -1.09 0.55 -10.16
C ILE A 144 -0.69 2.02 -10.00
N ARG A 145 -0.90 2.83 -11.05
CA ARG A 145 -0.57 4.25 -11.01
C ARG A 145 -1.43 4.99 -10.00
N ALA A 146 -2.74 4.75 -10.00
CA ALA A 146 -3.68 5.35 -9.06
C ALA A 146 -3.33 5.00 -7.60
N VAL A 147 -3.14 3.70 -7.29
CA VAL A 147 -2.84 3.25 -5.92
C VAL A 147 -1.49 3.80 -5.45
N SER A 148 -0.49 3.88 -6.33
CA SER A 148 0.81 4.47 -6.00
C SER A 148 0.68 5.95 -5.65
N TYR A 149 -0.04 6.73 -6.46
CA TYR A 149 -0.30 8.15 -6.17
C TYR A 149 -1.14 8.34 -4.91
N TYR A 150 -2.11 7.46 -4.67
CA TYR A 150 -2.97 7.51 -3.49
C TYR A 150 -2.19 7.29 -2.19
N TRP A 151 -1.21 6.38 -2.18
CA TRP A 151 -0.27 6.25 -1.07
C TRP A 151 0.63 7.48 -0.94
N LEU A 152 1.24 7.94 -2.04
CA LEU A 152 2.16 9.08 -2.00
C LEU A 152 1.47 10.36 -1.49
N THR A 153 0.30 10.72 -2.00
CA THR A 153 -0.35 11.98 -1.61
C THR A 153 -0.86 11.97 -0.17
N ARG A 154 -1.31 10.81 0.35
CA ARG A 154 -1.71 10.69 1.76
C ARG A 154 -0.53 10.73 2.73
N LEU A 155 0.66 10.32 2.29
CA LEU A 155 1.87 10.32 3.12
C LEU A 155 2.67 11.62 3.02
N TYR A 156 2.70 12.29 1.86
CA TYR A 156 3.59 13.44 1.60
C TYR A 156 2.83 14.73 1.26
N GLY A 157 1.51 14.68 1.13
CA GLY A 157 0.71 15.79 0.64
C GLY A 157 1.01 16.11 -0.81
N SER A 158 1.71 17.23 -1.05
CA SER A 158 2.05 17.72 -2.38
C SER A 158 3.30 17.01 -2.93
N ILE A 159 3.18 16.40 -4.11
CA ILE A 159 4.21 15.56 -4.73
C ILE A 159 4.31 15.82 -6.25
N PRO A 160 5.42 15.46 -6.91
CA PRO A 160 5.49 15.47 -8.37
C PRO A 160 4.40 14.62 -9.06
N LEU A 161 3.76 15.18 -10.07
CA LEU A 161 2.82 14.45 -10.92
C LEU A 161 3.53 14.11 -12.25
N ILE A 162 3.87 12.83 -12.45
CA ILE A 162 4.66 12.32 -13.57
C ILE A 162 3.84 11.27 -14.30
N THR A 163 3.20 11.67 -15.40
CA THR A 163 2.35 10.80 -16.21
C THR A 163 3.02 10.35 -17.51
N GLN A 164 4.21 10.87 -17.82
CA GLN A 164 4.94 10.53 -19.02
C GLN A 164 5.78 9.26 -18.84
N ALA A 165 5.85 8.47 -19.91
CA ALA A 165 6.62 7.23 -19.99
C ALA A 165 8.09 7.51 -20.31
N GLU A 166 8.33 8.40 -21.26
CA GLU A 166 9.66 8.75 -21.74
C GLU A 166 10.30 9.81 -20.86
N PHE A 167 11.62 9.70 -20.71
CA PHE A 167 12.41 10.74 -20.04
C PHE A 167 12.49 11.98 -20.92
N SER A 168 12.30 13.14 -20.31
CA SER A 168 12.66 14.45 -20.86
C SER A 168 13.35 15.28 -19.80
N ASP A 169 14.16 16.25 -20.22
CA ASP A 169 14.86 17.16 -19.31
C ASP A 169 13.89 17.96 -18.41
N ASP A 170 12.63 18.13 -18.84
CA ASP A 170 11.58 18.77 -18.03
C ASP A 170 11.34 18.02 -16.70
N LEU A 171 11.56 16.70 -16.65
CA LEU A 171 11.44 15.92 -15.41
C LEU A 171 12.46 16.32 -14.34
N LEU A 172 13.60 16.88 -14.75
CA LEU A 172 14.63 17.34 -13.82
C LEU A 172 14.18 18.57 -13.04
N THR A 173 13.15 19.27 -13.51
CA THR A 173 12.63 20.51 -12.91
C THR A 173 11.16 20.40 -12.49
N VAL A 174 10.60 19.19 -12.45
CA VAL A 174 9.21 18.97 -12.03
C VAL A 174 8.97 19.53 -10.62
N GLY A 175 7.87 20.26 -10.44
CA GLY A 175 7.47 20.82 -9.15
C GLY A 175 6.47 19.94 -8.40
N LYS A 176 6.17 20.31 -7.16
CA LYS A 176 5.10 19.68 -6.37
C LYS A 176 3.73 20.05 -6.94
N THR A 177 2.85 19.07 -7.05
CA THR A 177 1.44 19.21 -7.39
C THR A 177 0.60 19.07 -6.14
N ALA A 178 -0.42 19.91 -5.97
CA ALA A 178 -1.28 19.88 -4.79
C ALA A 178 -2.15 18.60 -4.74
N PRO A 179 -2.52 18.09 -3.55
CA PRO A 179 -3.34 16.89 -3.40
C PRO A 179 -4.58 16.87 -4.30
N ALA A 180 -5.32 17.98 -4.39
CA ALA A 180 -6.55 18.04 -5.19
C ALA A 180 -6.35 17.66 -6.67
N GLU A 181 -5.24 18.07 -7.29
CA GLU A 181 -4.96 17.71 -8.69
C GLU A 181 -4.45 16.26 -8.82
N ILE A 182 -3.76 15.74 -7.80
CA ILE A 182 -3.33 14.34 -7.77
C ILE A 182 -4.55 13.42 -7.65
N TYR A 183 -5.52 13.76 -6.79
CA TYR A 183 -6.77 13.01 -6.65
C TYR A 183 -7.57 12.96 -7.95
N LYS A 184 -7.60 14.04 -8.76
CA LYS A 184 -8.20 13.99 -10.10
C LYS A 184 -7.56 12.93 -11.00
N LEU A 185 -6.24 12.77 -10.98
CA LEU A 185 -5.56 11.70 -11.72
C LEU A 185 -5.93 10.32 -11.14
N ILE A 186 -5.91 10.18 -9.82
CA ILE A 186 -6.26 8.91 -9.14
C ILE A 186 -7.67 8.47 -9.55
N GLU A 187 -8.66 9.37 -9.48
CA GLU A 187 -10.03 9.11 -9.92
C GLU A 187 -10.10 8.72 -11.40
N ALA A 188 -9.45 9.50 -12.27
CA ALA A 188 -9.46 9.25 -13.71
C ALA A 188 -8.86 7.88 -14.06
N ASP A 189 -7.74 7.52 -13.42
CA ASP A 189 -7.10 6.22 -13.60
C ASP A 189 -7.96 5.08 -13.07
N LEU A 190 -8.57 5.20 -11.89
CA LEU A 190 -9.46 4.15 -11.37
C LEU A 190 -10.73 3.99 -12.21
N LEU A 191 -11.32 5.08 -12.69
CA LEU A 191 -12.48 5.04 -13.58
C LEU A 191 -12.14 4.42 -14.94
N GLU A 192 -10.94 4.65 -15.46
CA GLU A 192 -10.48 4.00 -16.69
C GLU A 192 -10.15 2.52 -16.43
N ALA A 193 -9.47 2.20 -15.33
CA ALA A 193 -9.21 0.82 -14.91
C ALA A 193 -10.52 0.02 -14.79
N GLU A 194 -11.58 0.60 -14.20
CA GLU A 194 -12.89 -0.04 -14.04
C GLU A 194 -13.49 -0.51 -15.37
N LYS A 195 -13.29 0.25 -16.46
CA LYS A 195 -13.76 -0.11 -17.80
C LYS A 195 -12.93 -1.23 -18.42
N LEU A 196 -11.63 -1.26 -18.12
CA LEU A 196 -10.65 -2.07 -18.81
C LEU A 196 -10.41 -3.45 -18.16
N VAL A 197 -10.54 -3.55 -16.83
CA VAL A 197 -10.35 -4.82 -16.11
C VAL A 197 -11.62 -5.69 -16.13
N PRO A 198 -11.47 -7.02 -16.25
CA PRO A 198 -12.59 -7.95 -16.19
C PRO A 198 -13.16 -8.10 -14.76
N ASP A 199 -14.33 -8.73 -14.66
CA ASP A 199 -14.96 -9.06 -13.37
C ASP A 199 -14.21 -10.17 -12.63
N ALA A 200 -13.68 -11.16 -13.36
CA ALA A 200 -12.80 -12.18 -12.82
C ALA A 200 -11.35 -11.70 -12.81
N ARG A 201 -10.57 -12.10 -11.81
CA ARG A 201 -9.13 -11.83 -11.79
C ARG A 201 -8.44 -12.56 -12.94
N ARG A 202 -7.54 -11.88 -13.63
CA ARG A 202 -6.71 -12.52 -14.66
C ARG A 202 -5.86 -13.61 -14.01
N ASN A 203 -5.85 -14.79 -14.62
CA ASN A 203 -5.23 -16.03 -14.11
C ASN A 203 -5.73 -16.48 -12.72
N GLY A 204 -6.82 -15.92 -12.20
CA GLY A 204 -7.29 -16.19 -10.84
C GLY A 204 -6.34 -15.69 -9.73
N GLU A 205 -5.34 -14.87 -10.06
CA GLU A 205 -4.29 -14.46 -9.13
C GLU A 205 -4.79 -13.37 -8.17
N PRO A 206 -4.82 -13.59 -6.84
CA PRO A 206 -5.32 -12.60 -5.87
C PRO A 206 -4.53 -11.28 -5.82
N GLY A 207 -3.29 -11.30 -6.32
CA GLY A 207 -2.43 -10.12 -6.46
C GLY A 207 -2.76 -9.23 -7.65
N ARG A 208 -3.74 -9.61 -8.49
CA ARG A 208 -4.20 -8.80 -9.63
C ARG A 208 -5.59 -8.22 -9.33
N PRO A 209 -5.83 -6.94 -9.64
CA PRO A 209 -7.14 -6.34 -9.46
C PRO A 209 -8.13 -6.91 -10.48
N ASN A 210 -9.37 -7.10 -10.05
CA ASN A 210 -10.53 -7.20 -10.94
C ASN A 210 -11.39 -5.94 -10.80
N LYS A 211 -12.53 -5.90 -11.48
CA LYS A 211 -13.43 -4.74 -11.44
C LYS A 211 -13.93 -4.43 -10.03
N GLY A 212 -14.20 -5.47 -9.23
CA GLY A 212 -14.55 -5.31 -7.81
C GLY A 212 -13.44 -4.65 -6.99
N THR A 213 -12.19 -5.06 -7.21
CA THR A 213 -11.01 -4.43 -6.57
C THR A 213 -10.91 -2.96 -6.92
N VAL A 214 -11.03 -2.59 -8.19
CA VAL A 214 -10.94 -1.20 -8.64
C VAL A 214 -12.04 -0.33 -8.00
N LYS A 215 -13.28 -0.82 -7.99
CA LYS A 215 -14.41 -0.13 -7.35
C LYS A 215 -14.23 0.04 -5.84
N ALA A 216 -13.67 -0.97 -5.16
CA ALA A 216 -13.39 -0.89 -3.73
C ALA A 216 -12.35 0.20 -3.41
N TYR A 217 -11.28 0.30 -4.20
CA TYR A 217 -10.31 1.40 -4.07
C TYR A 217 -10.90 2.75 -4.42
N LEU A 218 -11.75 2.84 -5.45
CA LEU A 218 -12.44 4.07 -5.80
C LEU A 218 -13.37 4.54 -4.66
N ALA A 219 -14.04 3.60 -3.99
CA ALA A 219 -14.84 3.91 -2.80
C ALA A 219 -13.99 4.45 -1.63
N ASP A 220 -12.81 3.86 -1.37
CA ASP A 220 -11.89 4.34 -0.33
C ASP A 220 -11.29 5.71 -0.67
N VAL A 221 -10.96 5.95 -1.94
CA VAL A 221 -10.52 7.26 -2.44
C VAL A 221 -11.60 8.30 -2.18
N TYR A 222 -12.85 8.05 -2.59
CA TYR A 222 -13.96 8.97 -2.34
C TYR A 222 -14.22 9.20 -0.85
N LEU A 223 -14.09 8.17 -0.01
CA LEU A 223 -14.23 8.31 1.44
C LEU A 223 -13.14 9.24 2.01
N THR A 224 -11.92 9.14 1.49
CA THR A 224 -10.80 9.98 1.90
C THR A 224 -10.93 11.42 1.41
N GLU A 225 -11.33 11.63 0.15
CA GLU A 225 -11.57 12.97 -0.41
C GLU A 225 -12.68 13.73 0.33
N ALA A 226 -13.65 13.01 0.89
CA ALA A 226 -14.70 13.59 1.72
C ALA A 226 -14.18 14.15 3.07
N GLY A 227 -13.01 13.68 3.53
CA GLY A 227 -12.33 14.13 4.73
C GLY A 227 -11.15 15.06 4.46
N TYR A 228 -10.37 15.35 5.49
CA TYR A 228 -9.14 16.14 5.37
C TYR A 228 -8.12 15.47 4.42
N PRO A 229 -7.39 16.24 3.58
CA PRO A 229 -7.38 17.71 3.51
C PRO A 229 -8.42 18.32 2.57
N LEU A 230 -9.06 17.54 1.69
CA LEU A 230 -9.91 18.08 0.62
C LEU A 230 -11.31 18.51 1.10
N LYS A 231 -11.86 17.78 2.08
CA LYS A 231 -13.16 18.02 2.74
C LYS A 231 -14.34 18.12 1.77
N GLN A 232 -14.32 17.34 0.70
CA GLN A 232 -15.37 17.30 -0.32
C GLN A 232 -16.50 16.37 0.12
N THR A 233 -17.27 16.80 1.13
CA THR A 233 -18.28 15.95 1.80
C THR A 233 -19.30 15.30 0.86
N GLU A 234 -19.56 15.88 -0.31
CA GLU A 234 -20.38 15.29 -1.37
C GLU A 234 -19.85 13.92 -1.87
N LYS A 235 -18.54 13.67 -1.73
CA LYS A 235 -17.90 12.40 -2.12
C LYS A 235 -18.33 11.22 -1.25
N TYR A 236 -18.91 11.45 -0.06
CA TYR A 236 -19.49 10.35 0.74
C TYR A 236 -20.57 9.59 -0.05
N ALA A 237 -21.39 10.28 -0.84
CA ALA A 237 -22.41 9.62 -1.67
C ALA A 237 -21.77 8.72 -2.75
N LEU A 238 -20.67 9.17 -3.37
CA LEU A 238 -19.93 8.39 -4.36
C LEU A 238 -19.22 7.18 -3.73
N ALA A 239 -18.62 7.37 -2.55
CA ALA A 239 -18.01 6.29 -1.79
C ALA A 239 -19.03 5.19 -1.45
N ALA A 240 -20.19 5.58 -0.93
CA ALA A 240 -21.29 4.66 -0.64
C ALA A 240 -21.76 3.94 -1.91
N ALA A 241 -21.98 4.66 -3.01
CA ALA A 241 -22.41 4.06 -4.27
C ALA A 241 -21.41 3.01 -4.79
N LYS A 242 -20.11 3.33 -4.83
CA LYS A 242 -19.08 2.40 -5.33
C LYS A 242 -18.88 1.20 -4.42
N ALA A 243 -18.89 1.39 -3.10
CA ALA A 243 -18.85 0.27 -2.16
C ALA A 243 -20.08 -0.64 -2.33
N LYS A 244 -21.28 -0.05 -2.53
CA LYS A 244 -22.51 -0.81 -2.77
C LYS A 244 -22.44 -1.67 -4.03
N GLU A 245 -21.89 -1.14 -5.13
CA GLU A 245 -21.69 -1.92 -6.35
C GLU A 245 -20.84 -3.18 -6.10
N VAL A 246 -19.83 -3.10 -5.23
CA VAL A 246 -19.00 -4.26 -4.84
C VAL A 246 -19.81 -5.22 -3.96
N ILE A 247 -20.59 -4.71 -3.01
CA ILE A 247 -21.40 -5.54 -2.11
C ILE A 247 -22.48 -6.30 -2.86
N ASP A 248 -23.24 -5.62 -3.73
CA ASP A 248 -24.32 -6.21 -4.52
C ASP A 248 -23.81 -7.28 -5.50
N ASN A 249 -22.55 -7.17 -5.95
CA ASN A 249 -21.92 -8.06 -6.92
C ASN A 249 -20.80 -8.91 -6.31
N LYS A 250 -20.78 -9.10 -4.99
CA LYS A 250 -19.69 -9.80 -4.29
C LYS A 250 -19.39 -11.19 -4.86
N ALA A 251 -20.43 -11.94 -5.25
CA ALA A 251 -20.30 -13.27 -5.84
C ALA A 251 -19.60 -13.23 -7.22
N THR A 252 -19.94 -12.24 -8.05
CA THR A 252 -19.30 -12.00 -9.36
C THR A 252 -17.82 -11.69 -9.21
N TYR A 253 -17.45 -10.93 -8.18
CA TYR A 253 -16.06 -10.54 -7.92
C TYR A 253 -15.28 -11.55 -7.08
N GLY A 254 -15.95 -12.58 -6.53
CA GLY A 254 -15.34 -13.60 -5.68
C GLY A 254 -15.00 -13.09 -4.27
N PHE A 255 -15.75 -12.13 -3.74
CA PHE A 255 -15.56 -11.57 -2.41
C PHE A 255 -16.63 -12.03 -1.42
N ASP A 256 -16.22 -12.32 -0.20
CA ASP A 256 -17.13 -12.52 0.94
C ASP A 256 -16.39 -12.34 2.27
N LEU A 257 -17.13 -12.21 3.37
CA LEU A 257 -16.54 -12.41 4.70
C LEU A 257 -16.29 -13.90 4.94
N LEU A 258 -15.16 -14.22 5.55
CA LEU A 258 -14.87 -15.55 6.04
C LEU A 258 -15.71 -15.83 7.31
N PRO A 259 -16.01 -17.12 7.60
CA PRO A 259 -16.87 -17.48 8.72
C PRO A 259 -16.35 -17.03 10.10
N THR A 260 -15.03 -16.89 10.27
CA THR A 260 -14.41 -16.46 11.52
C THR A 260 -13.28 -15.47 11.26
N TYR A 261 -13.02 -14.59 12.23
CA TYR A 261 -11.89 -13.66 12.15
C TYR A 261 -10.54 -14.39 12.08
N ALA A 262 -10.41 -15.51 12.78
CA ALA A 262 -9.20 -16.36 12.73
C ALA A 262 -8.87 -16.88 11.33
N ALA A 263 -9.88 -17.15 10.49
CA ALA A 263 -9.66 -17.63 9.12
C ALA A 263 -8.99 -16.59 8.21
N VAL A 264 -9.09 -15.30 8.53
CA VAL A 264 -8.40 -14.22 7.81
C VAL A 264 -6.89 -14.34 7.98
N PHE A 265 -6.44 -14.69 9.19
CA PHE A 265 -5.04 -14.71 9.60
C PHE A 265 -4.52 -16.14 9.77
N GLU A 266 -4.91 -17.04 8.86
CA GLU A 266 -4.35 -18.39 8.83
C GLU A 266 -2.84 -18.36 8.58
N ASN A 267 -2.35 -17.35 7.85
CA ASN A 267 -0.94 -17.10 7.55
C ASN A 267 -0.17 -18.34 7.09
N ASP A 268 -0.84 -19.16 6.29
CA ASP A 268 -0.27 -20.34 5.66
C ASP A 268 0.53 -19.93 4.41
N PRO A 269 1.87 -20.07 4.39
CA PRO A 269 2.68 -19.70 3.21
C PRO A 269 2.33 -20.47 1.94
N LEU A 270 1.58 -21.57 2.05
CA LEU A 270 1.11 -22.36 0.91
C LEU A 270 -0.22 -21.86 0.32
N LYS A 271 -0.90 -20.94 0.99
CA LYS A 271 -2.15 -20.34 0.52
C LYS A 271 -1.91 -18.91 0.06
N ASN A 272 -2.45 -18.58 -1.11
CA ASN A 272 -2.38 -17.23 -1.66
C ASN A 272 -3.81 -16.69 -1.80
N GLY A 273 -4.16 -15.71 -0.97
CA GLY A 273 -5.49 -15.08 -0.94
C GLY A 273 -6.62 -15.96 -0.39
N ASN A 274 -7.77 -15.33 -0.16
CA ASN A 274 -9.02 -15.95 0.28
C ASN A 274 -10.22 -15.09 -0.19
N ALA A 275 -11.45 -15.48 0.20
CA ALA A 275 -12.66 -14.74 -0.16
C ALA A 275 -12.72 -13.31 0.41
N GLU A 276 -12.03 -13.02 1.51
CA GLU A 276 -11.92 -11.66 2.04
C GLU A 276 -10.85 -10.83 1.33
N THR A 277 -9.94 -11.42 0.55
CA THR A 277 -8.91 -10.68 -0.17
C THR A 277 -9.54 -9.86 -1.30
N VAL A 278 -9.64 -8.53 -1.12
CA VAL A 278 -9.99 -7.61 -2.21
C VAL A 278 -8.76 -7.25 -3.02
N PHE A 279 -7.65 -6.96 -2.34
CA PHE A 279 -6.33 -6.79 -2.94
C PHE A 279 -5.21 -7.14 -1.97
N GLN A 280 -4.14 -7.72 -2.50
CA GLN A 280 -2.93 -8.04 -1.77
C GLN A 280 -1.70 -7.91 -2.66
N ILE A 281 -0.54 -7.76 -2.05
CA ILE A 281 0.73 -7.93 -2.74
C ILE A 281 1.18 -9.36 -2.48
N SER A 282 1.26 -10.15 -3.56
CA SER A 282 1.68 -11.54 -3.46
C SER A 282 3.18 -11.62 -3.24
N THR A 283 3.58 -12.48 -2.31
CA THR A 283 4.98 -12.66 -1.90
C THR A 283 5.47 -14.07 -2.22
N PHE A 284 6.76 -14.21 -2.43
CA PHE A 284 7.40 -15.49 -2.66
C PHE A 284 8.73 -15.56 -1.92
N GLN A 285 8.87 -16.58 -1.06
CA GLN A 285 10.13 -16.96 -0.44
C GLN A 285 11.04 -17.61 -1.48
N GLY A 286 11.87 -16.78 -2.14
CA GLY A 286 12.93 -17.22 -3.06
C GLY A 286 14.26 -17.49 -2.35
N ASN A 287 15.32 -17.73 -3.14
CA ASN A 287 16.69 -17.82 -2.64
C ASN A 287 17.46 -16.53 -2.99
N GLY A 288 18.17 -15.96 -2.01
CA GLY A 288 19.00 -14.75 -2.19
C GLY A 288 18.19 -13.50 -2.59
N SER A 289 18.71 -12.73 -3.55
CA SER A 289 18.18 -11.43 -4.02
C SER A 289 16.90 -11.51 -4.87
N THR A 290 16.37 -12.72 -5.11
CA THR A 290 15.09 -12.94 -5.83
C THR A 290 13.89 -13.03 -4.91
N THR A 291 14.13 -12.96 -3.60
CA THR A 291 13.08 -13.00 -2.58
C THR A 291 12.20 -11.76 -2.71
N ASN A 292 10.89 -11.93 -2.70
CA ASN A 292 9.88 -10.88 -2.51
C ASN A 292 8.99 -11.34 -1.35
N ALA A 293 9.56 -11.41 -0.14
CA ALA A 293 8.95 -12.09 1.00
C ALA A 293 8.48 -11.10 2.06
N ASN A 294 7.42 -11.49 2.78
CA ASN A 294 7.03 -10.82 4.01
C ASN A 294 7.82 -11.38 5.19
N TYR A 295 8.05 -10.54 6.21
CA TYR A 295 8.94 -10.80 7.32
C TYR A 295 8.18 -11.15 8.59
N GLY A 296 7.97 -12.46 8.81
CA GLY A 296 7.28 -12.95 10.01
C GLY A 296 7.93 -12.50 11.32
N TRP A 297 9.25 -12.25 11.34
CA TRP A 297 9.97 -11.79 12.53
C TRP A 297 9.73 -10.33 12.92
N SER A 298 9.18 -9.51 12.02
CA SER A 298 9.01 -8.07 12.26
C SER A 298 8.11 -7.79 13.46
N ALA A 299 6.98 -8.50 13.54
CA ALA A 299 5.99 -8.40 14.62
C ALA A 299 6.19 -9.44 15.74
N MET A 300 7.39 -10.01 15.87
CA MET A 300 7.72 -10.98 16.92
C MET A 300 8.61 -10.34 18.01
N PRO A 301 8.47 -10.77 19.27
CA PRO A 301 9.26 -10.29 20.38
C PRO A 301 10.68 -10.86 20.35
N GLY A 302 11.64 -10.09 20.85
CA GLY A 302 13.04 -10.51 21.01
C GLY A 302 13.20 -11.80 21.84
N GLU A 303 12.32 -12.05 22.82
CA GLU A 303 12.27 -13.32 23.57
C GLU A 303 12.10 -14.55 22.68
N GLU A 304 11.38 -14.38 21.56
CA GLU A 304 11.14 -15.42 20.57
C GLU A 304 12.10 -15.32 19.37
N SER A 305 13.17 -14.53 19.48
CA SER A 305 14.12 -14.20 18.39
C SER A 305 13.54 -13.33 17.28
N GLY A 306 12.45 -12.59 17.57
CA GLY A 306 11.89 -11.59 16.68
C GLY A 306 12.70 -10.30 16.62
N TRP A 307 12.25 -9.37 15.78
CA TRP A 307 12.96 -8.12 15.51
C TRP A 307 12.47 -6.93 16.31
N ASP A 308 11.35 -7.05 17.04
CA ASP A 308 10.77 -5.93 17.79
C ASP A 308 10.54 -4.68 16.93
N ASP A 309 10.19 -4.85 15.64
CA ASP A 309 9.98 -3.70 14.75
C ASP A 309 8.73 -2.93 15.14
N PHE A 310 7.64 -3.65 15.44
CA PHE A 310 6.39 -3.04 15.88
C PHE A 310 5.55 -3.99 16.74
N PHE A 311 4.76 -3.40 17.62
CA PHE A 311 3.83 -4.07 18.54
C PHE A 311 2.71 -3.10 18.94
N ALA A 312 1.75 -3.56 19.73
CA ALA A 312 0.56 -2.77 20.03
C ALA A 312 0.81 -1.73 21.12
N GLU A 313 0.18 -0.56 20.98
CA GLU A 313 0.10 0.41 22.07
C GLU A 313 -0.71 -0.16 23.24
N ILE A 314 -0.29 0.15 24.47
CA ILE A 314 -0.85 -0.49 25.68
C ILE A 314 -2.32 -0.11 25.88
N ASN A 315 -2.65 1.17 25.73
CA ASN A 315 -4.02 1.64 25.94
C ASN A 315 -4.97 1.15 24.84
N PHE A 316 -4.48 1.02 23.60
CA PHE A 316 -5.25 0.39 22.53
C PHE A 316 -5.58 -1.07 22.85
N PHE A 317 -4.59 -1.86 23.25
CA PHE A 317 -4.79 -3.25 23.67
C PHE A 317 -5.76 -3.37 24.87
N ASN A 318 -5.61 -2.51 25.88
CA ASN A 318 -6.46 -2.52 27.07
C ASN A 318 -7.92 -2.19 26.73
N ASN A 319 -8.15 -1.24 25.82
CA ASN A 319 -9.49 -0.83 25.39
C ASN A 319 -10.08 -1.75 24.32
N PHE A 320 -9.28 -2.62 23.71
CA PHE A 320 -9.74 -3.54 22.68
C PHE A 320 -10.81 -4.49 23.23
N PRO A 321 -11.98 -4.63 22.56
CA PRO A 321 -13.06 -5.48 23.05
C PRO A 321 -12.63 -6.93 23.26
N GLU A 322 -13.00 -7.51 24.40
CA GLU A 322 -12.78 -8.93 24.69
C GLU A 322 -13.52 -9.83 23.70
N GLY A 323 -12.98 -11.02 23.44
CA GLY A 323 -13.60 -12.03 22.57
C GLY A 323 -12.65 -12.56 21.50
N PRO A 324 -13.16 -13.38 20.56
CA PRO A 324 -12.33 -14.16 19.63
C PRO A 324 -11.46 -13.29 18.73
N ARG A 325 -11.86 -12.04 18.44
CA ARG A 325 -11.02 -11.12 17.67
C ARG A 325 -9.76 -10.72 18.44
N LYS A 326 -9.86 -10.45 19.74
CA LYS A 326 -8.70 -10.05 20.58
C LYS A 326 -7.68 -11.19 20.66
N ASP A 327 -8.16 -12.41 20.84
CA ASP A 327 -7.33 -13.62 20.92
C ASP A 327 -6.52 -13.89 19.64
N VAL A 328 -7.08 -13.55 18.48
CA VAL A 328 -6.39 -13.66 17.18
C VAL A 328 -5.48 -12.47 16.91
N THR A 329 -5.84 -11.28 17.40
CA THR A 329 -5.12 -10.04 17.13
C THR A 329 -3.83 -9.97 17.93
N PHE A 330 -3.86 -10.36 19.22
CA PHE A 330 -2.74 -10.12 20.14
C PHE A 330 -2.12 -11.39 20.71
N ARG A 331 -0.80 -11.32 20.92
CA ARG A 331 -0.01 -12.27 21.70
C ARG A 331 0.43 -11.60 22.99
N THR A 332 0.12 -12.22 24.12
CA THR A 332 0.34 -11.67 25.47
C THR A 332 1.31 -12.49 26.32
N THR A 333 1.81 -13.61 25.78
CA THR A 333 2.80 -14.47 26.42
C THR A 333 3.88 -14.87 25.43
N PHE A 334 5.13 -14.90 25.87
CA PHE A 334 6.28 -15.16 24.99
C PHE A 334 7.14 -16.29 25.55
N LYS A 335 7.57 -17.19 24.68
CA LYS A 335 8.42 -18.33 25.04
C LYS A 335 9.89 -18.01 24.80
N LYS A 336 10.66 -17.93 25.89
CA LYS A 336 12.11 -17.71 25.86
C LYS A 336 12.88 -18.93 25.34
N ALA A 337 14.14 -18.71 24.99
CA ALA A 337 15.05 -19.76 24.51
C ALA A 337 15.28 -20.92 25.51
N ASP A 338 15.19 -20.64 26.82
CA ASP A 338 15.29 -21.65 27.88
C ASP A 338 13.98 -22.45 28.11
N GLY A 339 12.94 -22.17 27.31
CA GLY A 339 11.64 -22.82 27.38
C GLY A 339 10.65 -22.17 28.36
N THR A 340 11.09 -21.18 29.16
CA THR A 340 10.19 -20.45 30.06
C THR A 340 9.20 -19.59 29.28
N THR A 341 7.95 -19.55 29.72
CA THR A 341 6.93 -18.65 29.16
C THR A 341 6.71 -17.52 30.13
N ILE A 342 6.82 -16.28 29.63
CA ILE A 342 6.59 -15.07 30.42
C ILE A 342 5.40 -14.28 29.88
N PRO A 343 4.65 -13.59 30.74
CA PRO A 343 3.64 -12.63 30.30
C PRO A 343 4.30 -11.37 29.75
N TRP A 344 3.60 -10.64 28.87
CA TRP A 344 4.15 -9.48 28.17
C TRP A 344 4.68 -8.39 29.11
N GLN A 345 4.11 -8.22 30.30
CA GLN A 345 4.57 -7.25 31.30
C GLN A 345 6.01 -7.50 31.77
N GLN A 346 6.49 -8.74 31.63
CA GLN A 346 7.85 -9.17 31.98
C GLN A 346 8.77 -9.25 30.75
N SER A 347 8.30 -8.91 29.55
CA SER A 347 9.14 -8.86 28.35
C SER A 347 10.03 -7.62 28.38
N GLN A 348 11.07 -7.63 27.55
CA GLN A 348 11.97 -6.48 27.39
C GLN A 348 11.21 -5.22 26.96
N THR A 349 10.23 -5.37 26.07
CA THR A 349 9.43 -4.26 25.57
C THR A 349 8.32 -3.88 26.53
N GLN A 350 7.79 -4.83 27.32
CA GLN A 350 6.61 -4.64 28.16
C GLN A 350 5.36 -4.24 27.36
N HIS A 351 5.16 -4.86 26.20
CA HIS A 351 3.99 -4.62 25.33
C HIS A 351 3.42 -5.94 24.77
N PRO A 352 2.11 -6.01 24.49
CA PRO A 352 1.51 -7.09 23.72
C PRO A 352 1.86 -6.96 22.22
N TYR A 353 2.02 -8.10 21.53
CA TYR A 353 2.42 -8.13 20.12
C TYR A 353 1.26 -8.51 19.21
N TYR A 354 1.38 -8.21 17.92
CA TYR A 354 0.35 -8.56 16.93
C TYR A 354 0.49 -10.01 16.45
N GLN A 355 -0.26 -10.92 17.08
CA GLN A 355 -0.30 -12.35 16.74
C GLN A 355 -0.71 -12.59 15.28
N LYS A 356 -1.53 -11.71 14.71
CA LYS A 356 -2.02 -11.81 13.33
C LYS A 356 -0.92 -11.76 12.24
N TYR A 357 0.31 -11.42 12.59
CA TYR A 357 1.47 -11.44 11.68
C TYR A 357 2.34 -12.69 11.83
N TYR A 358 2.01 -13.57 12.79
CA TYR A 358 2.74 -14.81 13.00
C TYR A 358 2.44 -15.79 11.88
N ILE A 359 3.50 -16.39 11.33
CA ILE A 359 3.39 -17.43 10.31
C ILE A 359 2.80 -18.69 10.95
N LYS A 360 1.90 -19.37 10.21
CA LYS A 360 1.27 -20.61 10.65
C LYS A 360 2.29 -21.63 11.16
N GLY A 361 1.95 -22.32 12.24
CA GLY A 361 2.80 -23.34 12.86
C GLY A 361 3.97 -22.78 13.66
N GLU A 362 3.94 -21.48 14.00
CA GLU A 362 5.02 -20.78 14.72
C GLU A 362 6.40 -20.93 14.04
N VAL A 363 6.40 -21.07 12.71
CA VAL A 363 7.65 -21.15 11.94
C VAL A 363 8.37 -19.81 12.07
N LYS A 364 9.44 -19.81 12.85
CA LYS A 364 10.32 -18.66 13.02
C LYS A 364 11.17 -18.50 11.76
N ASN A 365 10.64 -17.82 10.76
CA ASN A 365 11.39 -17.49 9.56
C ASN A 365 11.36 -15.98 9.30
N TRP A 366 12.52 -15.45 8.93
CA TRP A 366 12.65 -14.07 8.52
C TRP A 366 11.97 -13.82 7.18
N ALA A 367 11.79 -14.82 6.32
CA ALA A 367 11.09 -14.69 5.06
C ALA A 367 9.93 -15.69 4.95
N SER A 368 8.82 -15.25 4.37
CA SER A 368 7.66 -16.10 4.07
C SER A 368 6.97 -15.71 2.77
N SER A 369 6.21 -16.65 2.22
CA SER A 369 5.28 -16.43 1.11
C SER A 369 3.89 -15.96 1.58
N VAL A 370 3.74 -15.54 2.84
CA VAL A 370 2.47 -14.98 3.34
C VAL A 370 2.27 -13.60 2.71
N PRO A 371 1.21 -13.39 1.90
CA PRO A 371 1.02 -12.17 1.15
C PRO A 371 0.78 -10.96 2.07
N GLU A 372 1.11 -9.77 1.58
CA GLU A 372 0.80 -8.52 2.27
C GLU A 372 -0.63 -8.09 1.92
N SER A 373 -1.54 -8.11 2.89
CA SER A 373 -2.93 -7.71 2.68
C SER A 373 -3.03 -6.18 2.56
N MET A 374 -3.59 -5.68 1.46
CA MET A 374 -3.73 -4.23 1.24
C MET A 374 -5.17 -3.76 1.44
N MET A 375 -6.15 -4.58 1.08
CA MET A 375 -7.56 -4.33 1.32
C MET A 375 -8.31 -5.65 1.44
N ARG A 376 -9.20 -5.73 2.43
CA ARG A 376 -10.10 -6.86 2.66
C ARG A 376 -11.56 -6.48 2.44
N TYR A 377 -12.45 -7.45 2.25
CA TYR A 377 -13.88 -7.20 2.03
C TYR A 377 -14.54 -6.47 3.21
N ALA A 378 -14.07 -6.69 4.45
CA ALA A 378 -14.48 -5.90 5.61
C ALA A 378 -14.24 -4.39 5.44
N HIS A 379 -13.21 -3.96 4.68
CA HIS A 379 -13.00 -2.54 4.37
C HIS A 379 -14.15 -2.00 3.53
N VAL A 380 -14.59 -2.75 2.51
CA VAL A 380 -15.70 -2.37 1.63
C VAL A 380 -17.00 -2.19 2.43
N LEU A 381 -17.29 -3.13 3.32
CA LEU A 381 -18.47 -3.08 4.19
C LEU A 381 -18.46 -1.85 5.12
N THR A 382 -17.30 -1.54 5.71
CA THR A 382 -17.17 -0.39 6.62
C THR A 382 -17.12 0.94 5.87
N ILE A 383 -16.53 0.99 4.67
CA ILE A 383 -16.58 2.16 3.78
C ILE A 383 -18.04 2.47 3.43
N TYR A 384 -18.82 1.46 3.00
CA TYR A 384 -20.25 1.64 2.73
C TYR A 384 -20.99 2.19 3.95
N ALA A 385 -20.87 1.52 5.09
CA ALA A 385 -21.61 1.86 6.29
C ALA A 385 -21.31 3.29 6.76
N GLU A 386 -20.03 3.69 6.80
CA GLU A 386 -19.66 5.05 7.18
C GLU A 386 -20.14 6.07 6.15
N ALA A 387 -19.82 5.86 4.88
CA ALA A 387 -20.11 6.83 3.83
C ALA A 387 -21.62 7.04 3.64
N GLN A 388 -22.42 5.97 3.68
CA GLN A 388 -23.87 6.03 3.55
C GLN A 388 -24.50 6.83 4.69
N ALA A 389 -24.11 6.55 5.94
CA ALA A 389 -24.64 7.25 7.11
C ALA A 389 -24.25 8.73 7.10
N ARG A 390 -23.03 9.07 6.69
CA ARG A 390 -22.57 10.46 6.55
C ARG A 390 -23.26 11.21 5.40
N ALA A 391 -23.47 10.55 4.26
CA ALA A 391 -24.10 11.17 3.09
C ALA A 391 -25.58 11.49 3.30
N THR A 392 -26.29 10.65 4.05
CA THR A 392 -27.75 10.75 4.21
C THR A 392 -28.19 11.26 5.59
N GLY A 393 -27.29 11.29 6.57
CA GLY A 393 -27.59 11.64 7.96
C GLY A 393 -28.26 10.52 8.77
N THR A 394 -28.55 9.36 8.17
CA THR A 394 -29.14 8.20 8.84
C THR A 394 -28.59 6.89 8.28
N PRO A 395 -28.25 5.90 9.11
CA PRO A 395 -27.87 4.58 8.61
C PRO A 395 -29.07 3.87 7.96
N ASP A 396 -28.85 3.22 6.83
CA ASP A 396 -29.81 2.32 6.20
C ASP A 396 -29.62 0.85 6.64
N ASP A 397 -30.52 -0.03 6.20
CA ASP A 397 -30.48 -1.46 6.54
C ASP A 397 -29.20 -2.15 6.05
N LEU A 398 -28.67 -1.74 4.90
CA LEU A 398 -27.44 -2.32 4.36
C LEU A 398 -26.22 -1.88 5.17
N ALA A 399 -26.22 -0.65 5.70
CA ALA A 399 -25.16 -0.13 6.55
C ALA A 399 -25.13 -0.91 7.87
N TYR A 400 -26.29 -1.10 8.50
CA TYR A 400 -26.42 -1.96 9.69
C TYR A 400 -26.00 -3.40 9.41
N THR A 401 -26.47 -3.99 8.31
CA THR A 401 -26.13 -5.37 7.95
C THR A 401 -24.63 -5.53 7.74
N SER A 402 -24.00 -4.57 7.05
CA SER A 402 -22.57 -4.56 6.76
C SER A 402 -21.71 -4.51 8.03
N ILE A 403 -22.01 -3.58 8.95
CA ILE A 403 -21.24 -3.46 10.19
C ILE A 403 -21.53 -4.60 11.17
N ASN A 404 -22.78 -5.05 11.26
CA ASN A 404 -23.17 -6.09 12.21
C ASN A 404 -22.67 -7.47 11.81
N ALA A 405 -22.43 -7.72 10.50
CA ALA A 405 -21.74 -8.92 10.05
C ALA A 405 -20.32 -9.03 10.64
N ILE A 406 -19.59 -7.92 10.71
CA ILE A 406 -18.24 -7.85 11.29
C ILE A 406 -18.31 -8.01 12.81
N ARG A 407 -19.22 -7.26 13.46
CA ARG A 407 -19.37 -7.27 14.93
C ARG A 407 -19.76 -8.64 15.47
N THR A 408 -20.76 -9.28 14.86
CA THR A 408 -21.24 -10.60 15.28
C THR A 408 -20.14 -11.66 15.12
N ARG A 409 -19.38 -11.62 14.03
CA ARG A 409 -18.22 -12.49 13.80
C ARG A 409 -17.11 -12.28 14.86
N ALA A 410 -17.00 -11.08 15.41
CA ALA A 410 -16.10 -10.75 16.51
C ALA A 410 -16.67 -11.08 17.91
N GLY A 411 -17.90 -11.60 18.00
CA GLY A 411 -18.57 -11.88 19.28
C GLY A 411 -19.17 -10.65 19.97
N LEU A 412 -19.38 -9.55 19.23
CA LEU A 412 -19.94 -8.31 19.75
C LEU A 412 -21.43 -8.17 19.39
N GLU A 413 -22.17 -7.48 20.26
CA GLU A 413 -23.59 -7.17 20.04
C GLU A 413 -23.80 -6.30 18.79
N PRO A 414 -24.85 -6.56 17.99
CA PRO A 414 -25.23 -5.72 16.86
C PRO A 414 -25.53 -4.27 17.26
N LEU A 415 -25.15 -3.31 16.42
CA LEU A 415 -25.60 -1.91 16.51
C LEU A 415 -27.04 -1.79 16.01
N GLN A 416 -27.81 -0.89 16.63
CA GLN A 416 -29.20 -0.57 16.26
C GLN A 416 -29.59 0.84 16.73
N GLY A 417 -30.51 1.50 16.03
CA GLY A 417 -31.19 2.73 16.50
C GLY A 417 -30.30 3.95 16.74
N LEU A 418 -29.16 4.04 16.05
CA LEU A 418 -28.22 5.15 16.15
C LEU A 418 -28.54 6.25 15.13
N SER A 419 -28.23 7.50 15.47
CA SER A 419 -28.19 8.60 14.49
C SER A 419 -27.08 8.39 13.47
N GLY A 420 -27.13 9.08 12.31
CA GLY A 420 -26.07 8.98 11.29
C GLY A 420 -24.67 9.30 11.82
N GLU A 421 -24.54 10.34 12.64
CA GLU A 421 -23.26 10.72 13.24
C GLU A 421 -22.76 9.68 14.26
N ALA A 422 -23.62 9.25 15.19
CA ALA A 422 -23.24 8.24 16.19
C ALA A 422 -22.94 6.88 15.54
N PHE A 423 -23.67 6.53 14.49
CA PHE A 423 -23.40 5.33 13.70
C PHE A 423 -22.06 5.42 12.97
N ALA A 424 -21.78 6.52 12.28
CA ALA A 424 -20.51 6.71 11.59
C ALA A 424 -19.32 6.68 12.55
N ALA A 425 -19.44 7.30 13.74
CA ALA A 425 -18.44 7.22 14.79
C ALA A 425 -18.23 5.78 15.30
N ALA A 426 -19.32 5.02 15.47
CA ALA A 426 -19.25 3.61 15.84
C ALA A 426 -18.58 2.75 14.75
N VAL A 427 -18.83 3.04 13.46
CA VAL A 427 -18.15 2.38 12.34
C VAL A 427 -16.65 2.69 12.36
N VAL A 428 -16.24 3.95 12.54
CA VAL A 428 -14.82 4.34 12.64
C VAL A 428 -14.13 3.63 13.80
N GLN A 429 -14.81 3.51 14.95
CA GLN A 429 -14.27 2.77 16.09
C GLN A 429 -14.16 1.26 15.81
N GLU A 430 -15.15 0.68 15.12
CA GLU A 430 -15.10 -0.72 14.71
C GLU A 430 -13.98 -0.97 13.70
N ARG A 431 -13.71 -0.02 12.80
CA ARG A 431 -12.57 -0.07 11.86
C ARG A 431 -11.24 -0.11 12.61
N ALA A 432 -11.09 0.67 13.69
CA ALA A 432 -9.89 0.60 14.54
C ALA A 432 -9.66 -0.82 15.08
N TRP A 433 -10.72 -1.48 15.56
CA TRP A 433 -10.62 -2.84 16.10
C TRP A 433 -10.42 -3.92 15.01
N GLU A 434 -11.16 -3.83 13.92
CA GLU A 434 -11.14 -4.81 12.84
C GLU A 434 -9.83 -4.79 12.05
N PHE A 435 -9.19 -3.62 11.95
CA PHE A 435 -7.98 -3.35 11.15
C PHE A 435 -6.76 -2.95 12.00
N ALA A 436 -6.74 -3.28 13.29
CA ALA A 436 -5.66 -2.93 14.21
C ALA A 436 -4.29 -3.39 13.70
N ALA A 437 -3.37 -2.49 13.36
CA ALA A 437 -2.10 -2.73 12.67
C ALA A 437 -2.16 -3.10 11.18
N GLU A 438 -3.27 -2.92 10.48
CA GLU A 438 -3.40 -3.12 9.02
C GLU A 438 -3.32 -1.80 8.22
N ARG A 439 -2.52 -0.83 8.70
CA ARG A 439 -2.24 0.45 8.02
C ARG A 439 -3.48 1.29 7.69
N THR A 440 -4.59 1.06 8.40
CA THR A 440 -5.87 1.75 8.16
C THR A 440 -6.09 2.87 9.16
N ARG A 441 -5.75 2.63 10.43
CA ARG A 441 -6.05 3.52 11.55
C ARG A 441 -5.49 4.93 11.36
N TRP A 442 -4.21 5.05 10.98
CA TRP A 442 -3.59 6.34 10.68
C TRP A 442 -4.39 7.16 9.65
N PHE A 443 -4.73 6.58 8.50
CA PHE A 443 -5.45 7.30 7.45
C PHE A 443 -6.88 7.66 7.86
N ASP A 444 -7.55 6.82 8.65
CA ASP A 444 -8.85 7.15 9.24
C ASP A 444 -8.74 8.35 10.19
N LEU A 445 -7.73 8.38 11.05
CA LEU A 445 -7.51 9.51 11.96
C LEU A 445 -7.14 10.79 11.22
N VAL A 446 -6.29 10.71 10.19
CA VAL A 446 -5.91 11.87 9.38
C VAL A 446 -7.12 12.46 8.66
N ARG A 447 -7.90 11.65 7.93
CA ARG A 447 -9.05 12.15 7.16
C ARG A 447 -10.15 12.73 8.06
N LEU A 448 -10.23 12.28 9.32
CA LEU A 448 -11.19 12.77 10.31
C LEU A 448 -10.62 13.84 11.24
N GLU A 449 -9.35 14.24 11.07
CA GLU A 449 -8.66 15.21 11.93
C GLU A 449 -8.65 14.80 13.42
N MET A 450 -8.52 13.49 13.67
CA MET A 450 -8.58 12.88 15.01
C MET A 450 -7.21 12.47 15.57
N VAL A 451 -6.11 12.71 14.86
CA VAL A 451 -4.77 12.23 15.25
C VAL A 451 -4.35 12.75 16.62
N GLU A 452 -4.53 14.04 16.90
CA GLU A 452 -4.19 14.64 18.20
C GLU A 452 -5.02 14.00 19.33
N ALA A 453 -6.35 13.90 19.13
CA ALA A 453 -7.26 13.34 20.12
C ALA A 453 -6.97 11.86 20.43
N ALA A 454 -6.62 11.07 19.40
CA ALA A 454 -6.25 9.67 19.52
C ALA A 454 -4.97 9.49 20.35
N ASN A 455 -3.99 10.38 20.17
CA ASN A 455 -2.70 10.31 20.88
C ASN A 455 -2.69 11.04 22.24
N ALA A 456 -3.76 11.74 22.61
CA ALA A 456 -3.83 12.54 23.84
C ALA A 456 -3.72 11.71 25.13
N ASN A 457 -4.12 10.43 25.07
CA ASN A 457 -4.13 9.51 26.21
C ASN A 457 -3.17 8.33 26.01
N LYS A 458 -2.04 8.53 25.33
CA LYS A 458 -1.00 7.49 25.19
C LYS A 458 -0.54 6.98 26.55
N HIS A 459 -0.28 5.67 26.67
CA HIS A 459 0.20 5.12 27.94
C HIS A 459 1.62 5.61 28.23
N PRO A 460 2.01 5.90 29.49
CA PRO A 460 3.34 6.43 29.80
C PRO A 460 4.54 5.55 29.39
N ASN A 461 4.30 4.25 29.16
CA ASN A 461 5.31 3.31 28.66
C ASN A 461 5.40 3.23 27.13
N ASP A 462 4.40 3.75 26.41
CA ASP A 462 4.46 3.93 24.96
C ASP A 462 5.35 5.15 24.64
N LEU A 463 5.82 5.24 23.39
CA LEU A 463 6.56 6.42 22.94
C LEU A 463 5.65 7.63 22.88
N GLN A 464 6.11 8.72 23.50
CA GLN A 464 5.37 9.98 23.55
C GLN A 464 5.73 10.86 22.35
N PRO A 465 4.76 11.61 21.80
CA PRO A 465 5.01 12.66 20.81
C PRO A 465 6.06 13.66 21.31
N ILE A 466 6.91 14.12 20.41
CA ILE A 466 7.86 15.20 20.70
C ILE A 466 7.17 16.52 20.37
N GLY A 467 6.57 17.14 21.39
CA GLY A 467 5.82 18.39 21.24
C GLY A 467 4.33 18.17 20.98
N SER A 468 3.65 19.24 20.58
CA SER A 468 2.23 19.20 20.20
C SER A 468 2.07 18.61 18.81
N ILE A 469 1.09 17.72 18.64
CA ILE A 469 0.70 17.20 17.32
C ILE A 469 -0.12 18.26 16.61
N ALA A 470 0.30 18.64 15.41
CA ALA A 470 -0.40 19.59 14.53
C ALA A 470 -0.72 18.94 13.17
N LYS A 471 -1.50 19.64 12.34
CA LYS A 471 -1.92 19.11 11.02
C LYS A 471 -0.77 19.00 10.04
N GLU A 472 0.30 19.75 10.27
CA GLU A 472 1.56 19.68 9.54
C GLU A 472 2.24 18.32 9.74
N ASP A 473 2.01 17.66 10.88
CA ASP A 473 2.57 16.33 11.18
C ASP A 473 1.79 15.19 10.52
N TYR A 474 0.68 15.48 9.84
CA TYR A 474 -0.14 14.45 9.16
C TYR A 474 0.50 14.00 7.84
N VAL A 475 1.51 14.72 7.37
CA VAL A 475 2.30 14.42 6.17
C VAL A 475 3.78 14.48 6.49
N PHE A 476 4.56 13.69 5.76
CA PHE A 476 6.00 13.61 5.91
C PHE A 476 6.71 14.55 4.93
N PRO A 477 7.91 15.05 5.28
CA PRO A 477 8.74 15.74 4.31
C PRO A 477 9.10 14.82 3.16
N LEU A 478 9.28 15.41 1.97
CA LEU A 478 9.82 14.66 0.84
C LEU A 478 11.24 14.16 1.16
N PRO A 479 11.64 12.96 0.67
CA PRO A 479 12.95 12.43 0.97
C PRO A 479 14.08 13.39 0.56
N PHE A 480 15.11 13.48 1.40
CA PHE A 480 16.25 14.37 1.17
C PHE A 480 16.97 14.06 -0.15
N SER A 481 17.01 12.78 -0.56
CA SER A 481 17.57 12.36 -1.85
C SER A 481 16.91 13.06 -3.04
N GLU A 482 15.62 13.37 -2.95
CA GLU A 482 14.85 14.02 -4.01
C GLU A 482 15.01 15.54 -3.96
N THR A 483 14.87 16.13 -2.76
CA THR A 483 14.93 17.59 -2.57
C THR A 483 16.34 18.17 -2.72
N SER A 484 17.38 17.33 -2.59
CA SER A 484 18.77 17.71 -2.83
C SER A 484 19.13 17.77 -4.32
N VAL A 485 18.49 16.96 -5.17
CA VAL A 485 18.74 16.92 -6.62
C VAL A 485 17.80 17.83 -7.41
N ASN A 486 16.57 18.04 -6.92
CA ASN A 486 15.59 18.93 -7.55
C ASN A 486 15.13 20.02 -6.55
N PRO A 487 15.67 21.26 -6.66
CA PRO A 487 15.29 22.38 -5.80
C PRO A 487 13.82 22.77 -5.83
N ASN A 488 13.07 22.41 -6.88
CA ASN A 488 11.63 22.71 -7.00
C ASN A 488 10.76 21.82 -6.09
N LEU A 489 11.36 20.84 -5.40
CA LEU A 489 10.68 19.95 -4.45
C LEU A 489 10.77 20.42 -2.99
N LYS A 490 11.59 21.45 -2.71
CA LYS A 490 11.75 21.99 -1.35
C LYS A 490 10.47 22.60 -0.81
#